data_AF-A0A820UF68-F1
#
_entry.id   AF-A0A820UF68-F1
#
_cell.length_a   1.000
_cell.length_b   1.000
_cell.length_c   1.000
_cell.angle_alpha   90.00
_cell.angle_beta   90.00
_cell.angle_gamma   90.00
#
_symmetry.space_group_name_H-M   'P 1'
#
loop_
_entity.id
_entity.type
_entity.pdbx_description
1 polymer ?
#
loop_
_entity_poly.entity_id
_entity_poly.type
_entity_poly.pdbx_seq_one_letter_code
_entity_poly.pdbx_strand_id
1 'polypeptide(L)'
;MFVVPNTDILKCPITCELFREPVTGQDGHTYERNAIITWLKKNGTSPITREPMTIDSLRSNHTVKQLIDEFKSSSSQKHFLFKMAIEYTSDFSE
;
A
#
# COMPACT_ATOMS: atom_id res chain seq x y z
N MET A 1 0.87 -8.31 27.17
CA MET A 1 1.54 -7.61 26.05
C MET A 1 0.55 -7.58 24.90
N PHE A 2 -0.06 -6.43 24.61
CA PHE A 2 -0.97 -6.32 23.48
C PHE A 2 -0.12 -6.36 22.21
N VAL A 3 -0.27 -7.40 21.40
CA VAL A 3 0.28 -7.41 20.04
C VAL A 3 -0.54 -6.37 19.28
N VAL A 4 -0.02 -5.15 19.17
CA VAL A 4 -0.60 -4.15 18.27
C VAL A 4 -0.28 -4.64 16.87
N PRO A 5 -1.28 -4.98 16.04
CA PRO A 5 -0.99 -5.43 14.70
C PRO A 5 -0.21 -4.36 13.95
N ASN A 6 0.88 -4.76 13.30
CA ASN A 6 1.67 -3.85 12.49
C ASN A 6 0.82 -3.40 11.29
N THR A 7 0.41 -2.13 11.30
CA THR A 7 -0.40 -1.51 10.24
C THR A 7 0.45 -0.75 9.21
N ASP A 8 1.78 -0.84 9.29
CA ASP A 8 2.68 -0.09 8.43
C ASP A 8 2.57 -0.49 6.96
N ILE A 9 2.22 -1.76 6.71
CA ILE A 9 1.85 -2.31 5.41
C ILE A 9 0.60 -1.65 4.78
N LEU A 10 -0.23 -0.99 5.57
CA LEU A 10 -1.40 -0.23 5.10
C LEU A 10 -1.11 1.27 4.98
N LYS A 11 0.14 1.69 5.21
CA LYS A 11 0.56 3.08 5.11
C LYS A 11 1.34 3.32 3.84
N CYS A 12 1.15 4.49 3.26
CA CYS A 12 1.94 4.92 2.11
C CYS A 12 3.38 5.23 2.55
N PRO A 13 4.40 4.75 1.80
CA PRO A 13 5.81 5.03 2.13
C PRO A 13 6.21 6.49 1.92
N ILE A 14 5.40 7.30 1.23
CA ILE A 14 5.66 8.73 1.01
C ILE A 14 5.01 9.56 2.12
N THR A 15 3.73 9.32 2.42
CA THR A 15 2.97 10.14 3.39
C THR A 15 3.08 9.61 4.83
N CYS A 16 3.48 8.35 5.00
CA CYS A 16 3.44 7.62 6.27
C CYS A 16 2.03 7.55 6.90
N GLU A 17 0.98 7.73 6.09
CA GLU A 17 -0.43 7.65 6.50
C GLU A 17 -1.13 6.47 5.84
N LEU A 18 -2.25 6.02 6.43
CA LEU A 18 -3.10 5.00 5.83
C LEU A 18 -3.56 5.40 4.42
N PHE A 19 -3.52 4.47 3.46
CA PHE A 19 -3.96 4.80 2.10
C PHE A 19 -5.45 5.19 2.05
N ARG A 20 -5.77 6.14 1.18
CA ARG A 20 -7.14 6.53 0.81
C ARG A 20 -7.41 6.13 -0.64
N GLU A 21 -6.44 6.39 -1.51
CA GLU A 21 -6.47 6.01 -2.92
C GLU A 21 -5.16 5.30 -3.29
N PRO A 22 -5.00 4.03 -2.88
CA PRO A 22 -3.79 3.27 -3.16
C PRO A 22 -3.66 3.01 -4.68
N VAL A 23 -2.47 3.29 -5.21
CA VAL A 23 -2.07 2.99 -6.59
C VAL A 23 -0.72 2.27 -6.60
N THR A 24 -0.60 1.25 -7.43
CA THR A 24 0.62 0.47 -7.62
C THR A 24 1.42 1.03 -8.80
N GLY A 25 2.72 1.23 -8.58
CA GLY A 25 3.69 1.55 -9.63
C GLY A 25 4.19 0.32 -10.37
N GLN A 26 4.88 0.51 -11.49
CA GLN A 26 5.55 -0.58 -12.21
C GLN A 26 6.67 -1.26 -11.42
N ASP A 27 7.14 -0.62 -10.36
CA ASP A 27 8.10 -1.16 -9.39
C ASP A 27 7.46 -2.12 -8.38
N GLY A 28 6.15 -2.37 -8.48
CA GLY A 28 5.41 -3.27 -7.58
C GLY A 28 5.03 -2.64 -6.24
N HIS A 29 5.42 -1.39 -5.97
CA HIS A 29 5.11 -0.72 -4.71
C HIS A 29 3.79 0.05 -4.78
N THR A 30 3.08 0.12 -3.65
CA THR A 30 1.83 0.86 -3.53
C THR A 30 2.04 2.21 -2.86
N TYR A 31 1.44 3.25 -3.44
CA TYR A 31 1.54 4.63 -3.02
C TYR A 31 0.16 5.29 -2.89
N GLU A 32 0.08 6.37 -2.12
CA GLU A 32 -1.07 7.25 -2.13
C GLU A 32 -1.07 8.05 -3.45
N ARG A 33 -2.19 8.02 -4.19
CA ARG A 33 -2.32 8.59 -5.54
C ARG A 33 -1.78 10.01 -5.63
N ASN A 34 -2.22 10.89 -4.73
CA ASN A 34 -1.82 12.30 -4.78
C ASN A 34 -0.32 12.50 -4.49
N ALA A 35 0.23 11.69 -3.58
CA ALA A 35 1.63 11.77 -3.20
C ALA A 35 2.55 11.32 -4.34
N ILE A 36 2.26 10.16 -4.96
CA ILE A 36 3.07 9.64 -6.07
C ILE A 36 2.96 10.50 -7.32
N ILE A 37 1.78 11.03 -7.65
CA ILE A 37 1.63 11.94 -8.79
C ILE A 37 2.48 13.21 -8.58
N THR A 38 2.48 13.78 -7.37
CA THR A 38 3.30 14.95 -7.05
C THR A 38 4.79 14.64 -7.17
N TRP A 39 5.22 13.46 -6.68
CA TRP A 39 6.59 13.00 -6.80
C TRP A 39 7.02 12.82 -8.26
N LEU A 40 6.21 12.13 -9.08
CA LEU A 40 6.53 11.84 -10.47
C LEU A 40 6.57 13.10 -11.33
N LYS A 41 5.73 14.10 -11.06
CA LYS A 41 5.80 15.42 -11.73
C LYS A 41 7.13 16.13 -11.48
N LYS A 42 7.77 15.91 -10.33
CA LYS A 42 9.03 16.55 -9.95
C LYS A 42 10.26 15.75 -10.37
N ASN A 43 10.22 14.43 -10.21
CA ASN A 43 11.41 13.57 -10.30
C ASN A 43 11.39 12.60 -11.48
N GLY A 44 10.21 12.21 -11.99
CA GLY A 44 10.08 11.23 -13.09
C GLY A 44 10.57 9.81 -12.77
N THR A 45 10.73 9.46 -11.49
CA THR A 45 11.28 8.18 -11.04
C THR A 45 10.50 7.61 -9.85
N SER A 46 10.62 6.30 -9.61
CA SER A 46 10.13 5.66 -8.39
C SER A 46 10.75 6.32 -7.14
N PRO A 47 9.97 6.60 -6.08
CA PRO A 47 10.50 7.04 -4.79
C PRO A 47 11.42 5.99 -4.13
N ILE A 48 11.26 4.70 -4.45
CA ILE A 48 11.94 3.59 -3.78
C ILE A 48 13.09 3.07 -4.64
N THR A 49 12.79 2.59 -5.84
CA THR A 49 13.79 1.96 -6.71
C THR A 49 14.63 3.00 -7.47
N ARG A 50 14.13 4.24 -7.56
CA ARG A 50 14.70 5.34 -8.37
C ARG A 50 14.74 5.06 -9.88
N GLU A 51 14.10 3.97 -10.32
CA GLU A 51 13.94 3.67 -11.73
C GLU A 51 12.94 4.62 -12.40
N PRO A 52 13.06 4.88 -13.71
CA PRO A 52 12.12 5.73 -14.45
C PRO A 52 10.68 5.25 -14.30
N MET A 53 9.78 6.16 -13.97
CA MET A 53 8.36 5.87 -13.80
C MET A 53 7.50 7.05 -14.26
N THR A 54 6.35 6.74 -14.85
CA THR A 54 5.41 7.73 -15.37
C THR A 54 4.06 7.64 -14.67
N ILE A 55 3.32 8.73 -14.65
CA ILE A 55 1.97 8.77 -14.04
C ILE A 55 1.03 7.76 -14.73
N ASP A 56 1.15 7.60 -16.05
CA ASP A 56 0.31 6.69 -16.85
C ASP A 56 0.58 5.22 -16.56
N SER A 57 1.71 4.92 -15.92
CA SER A 57 2.05 3.57 -15.49
C SER A 57 1.35 3.14 -14.20
N LEU A 58 0.78 4.08 -13.45
CA LEU A 58 0.10 3.81 -12.18
C LEU A 58 -1.19 3.01 -12.40
N ARG A 59 -1.46 2.06 -11.51
CA ARG A 59 -2.67 1.22 -11.52
C ARG A 59 -3.37 1.29 -10.16
N SER A 60 -4.68 1.49 -10.14
CA SER A 60 -5.45 1.48 -8.88
C SER A 60 -5.31 0.12 -8.18
N ASN A 61 -4.96 0.12 -6.89
CA ASN A 61 -4.87 -1.09 -6.10
C ASN A 61 -6.15 -1.31 -5.29
N HIS A 62 -7.14 -1.92 -5.91
CA HIS A 62 -8.44 -2.16 -5.29
C HIS A 62 -8.35 -3.12 -4.09
N THR A 63 -7.42 -4.08 -4.11
CA THR A 63 -7.18 -5.01 -3.01
C THR A 63 -6.76 -4.26 -1.74
N VAL A 64 -5.74 -3.40 -1.83
CA VAL A 64 -5.29 -2.60 -0.67
C VAL A 64 -6.39 -1.65 -0.19
N LYS A 65 -7.20 -1.11 -1.12
CA LYS A 65 -8.34 -0.27 -0.74
C LYS A 65 -9.37 -1.04 0.08
N GLN A 66 -9.76 -2.24 -0.37
CA GLN A 66 -10.67 -3.11 0.37
C GLN A 66 -10.12 -3.48 1.74
N LEU A 67 -8.83 -3.82 1.82
CA LEU A 67 -8.16 -4.12 3.08
C LEU A 67 -8.27 -2.95 4.09
N ILE A 68 -8.09 -1.72 3.63
CA ILE A 68 -8.19 -0.53 4.50
C ILE A 68 -9.62 -0.24 4.91
N ASP A 69 -10.58 -0.42 4.00
CA ASP A 69 -11.99 -0.22 4.28
C ASP A 69 -12.48 -1.26 5.31
N GLU A 70 -12.04 -2.52 5.20
CA GLU A 70 -12.26 -3.56 6.19
C GLU A 70 -11.60 -3.23 7.53
N PHE A 71 -10.35 -2.74 7.52
CA PHE A 71 -9.63 -2.31 8.73
C PHE A 71 -10.33 -1.17 9.46
N LYS A 72 -10.91 -0.21 8.72
CA LYS A 72 -11.70 0.90 9.28
C LYS A 72 -13.05 0.43 9.83
N SER A 73 -13.60 -0.65 9.29
CA SER A 73 -14.85 -1.22 9.80
C SER A 73 -14.59 -1.92 11.15
N SER A 74 -15.23 -1.43 12.22
CA SER A 74 -14.96 -1.87 13.60
C SER A 74 -15.28 -3.34 13.89
N SER A 75 -15.93 -4.04 12.97
CA SER A 75 -16.62 -5.31 13.23
C SER A 75 -15.77 -6.56 13.00
N SER A 76 -14.58 -6.49 12.39
CA SER A 76 -13.83 -7.71 11.98
C SER A 76 -12.30 -7.59 11.90
N GLN A 77 -11.67 -6.85 12.80
CA GLN A 77 -10.19 -6.75 12.88
C GLN A 77 -9.49 -8.13 12.98
N LYS A 78 -10.12 -9.14 13.59
CA LYS A 78 -9.54 -10.49 13.70
C LYS A 78 -9.51 -11.25 12.36
N HIS A 79 -10.56 -11.14 11.55
CA HIS A 79 -10.59 -11.75 10.21
C HIS A 79 -9.57 -11.08 9.29
N PHE A 80 -9.46 -9.75 9.41
CA PHE A 80 -8.50 -8.95 8.69
C PHE A 80 -7.04 -9.38 8.96
N LEU A 81 -6.65 -9.49 10.25
CA LEU A 81 -5.32 -9.96 10.62
C LEU A 81 -5.05 -11.39 10.16
N PHE A 82 -6.07 -12.24 10.15
CA PHE A 82 -5.94 -13.59 9.64
C PHE A 82 -5.68 -13.61 8.12
N LYS A 83 -6.46 -12.86 7.32
CA LYS A 83 -6.20 -12.73 5.87
C LYS A 83 -4.80 -12.21 5.59
N MET A 84 -4.38 -11.15 6.28
CA MET A 84 -3.05 -10.55 6.18
C MET A 84 -1.94 -11.56 6.48
N ALA A 85 -2.10 -12.35 7.55
CA ALA A 85 -1.12 -13.35 7.93
C ALA A 85 -1.04 -14.54 6.94
N ILE A 86 -2.07 -14.79 6.13
CA ILE A 86 -2.11 -15.94 5.21
C ILE A 86 -1.70 -15.52 3.78
N GLU A 87 -2.17 -14.38 3.28
CA GLU A 87 -1.86 -13.90 1.92
C GLU A 87 -0.47 -13.24 1.81
N TYR A 88 0.05 -12.67 2.90
CA TYR A 88 1.37 -12.03 2.91
C TYR A 88 2.52 -12.97 3.33
N THR A 89 2.21 -14.13 3.93
CA THR A 89 3.21 -15.18 4.21
C THR A 89 3.48 -16.08 3.00
N SER A 90 2.59 -16.12 2.00
CA SER A 90 2.83 -16.79 0.73
C SER A 90 3.78 -16.05 -0.22
N ASP A 91 4.13 -14.80 0.08
CA ASP A 91 5.06 -13.97 -0.72
C ASP A 91 6.50 -13.97 -0.15
N PHE A 92 6.73 -14.71 0.95
CA PHE A 92 8.06 -14.88 1.57
C PHE A 92 8.64 -16.28 1.40
N SER A 93 8.03 -17.08 0.51
CA SER A 93 8.56 -18.37 0.09
C SER A 93 9.04 -18.33 -1.37
N GLU A 94 10.01 -17.45 -1.66
CA GLU A 94 11.03 -17.66 -2.69
C GLU A 94 12.27 -16.80 -2.38
#